data_AF-A0A1G1H449-F1
#
_entry.id   AF-A0A1G1H449-F1
#
_cell.length_a   1.000
_cell.length_b   1.000
_cell.length_c   1.000
_cell.angle_alpha   90.00
_cell.angle_beta   90.00
_cell.angle_gamma   90.00
#
_symmetry.space_group_name_H-M   'P 1'
#
loop_
_entity.id
_entity.type
_entity.pdbx_description
1 polymer ?
#
loop_
_entity_poly.entity_id
_entity_poly.type
_entity_poly.pdbx_seq_one_letter_code
_entity_poly.pdbx_strand_id
1 'polypeptide(L)' 'MDEEVVIKKAIEALIKELGPIEAIRFISMPKKKRIESVKRHKEWQKLLDKAKFFDEVFA' A
#
# COMPACT_ATOMS: atom_id res chain seq x y z
N MET A 1 -13.20 2.49 -22.88
CA MET A 1 -12.27 1.35 -23.05
C MET A 1 -12.85 0.23 -22.23
N ASP A 2 -13.04 -0.94 -22.82
CA ASP A 2 -13.65 -2.10 -22.14
C ASP A 2 -12.74 -2.59 -21.01
N GLU A 3 -13.32 -2.88 -19.84
CA GLU A 3 -12.57 -3.30 -18.65
C GLU A 3 -11.81 -4.60 -18.87
N GLU A 4 -12.38 -5.55 -19.63
CA GLU A 4 -11.70 -6.80 -20.00
C GLU A 4 -10.48 -6.53 -20.87
N VAL A 5 -10.58 -5.58 -21.80
CA VAL A 5 -9.46 -5.17 -22.65
C VAL A 5 -8.33 -4.57 -21.82
N VAL A 6 -8.66 -3.81 -20.77
CA VAL A 6 -7.65 -3.25 -19.85
C VAL A 6 -6.97 -4.35 -19.06
N ILE A 7 -7.75 -5.27 -18.48
CA ILE A 7 -7.25 -6.37 -17.67
C ILE A 7 -6.31 -7.25 -18.50
N LYS A 8 -6.71 -7.59 -19.73
CA LYS A 8 -5.90 -8.41 -20.63
C LYS A 8 -4.55 -7.75 -20.94
N LYS A 9 -4.54 -6.48 -21.32
CA LYS A 9 -3.30 -5.73 -21.59
C LYS A 9 -2.41 -5.61 -20.36
N ALA A 10 -3.00 -5.43 -19.18
CA ALA A 10 -2.25 -5.38 -17.93
C ALA A 10 -1.58 -6.72 -17.60
N ILE A 11 -2.29 -7.83 -17.78
CA ILE A 11 -1.73 -9.18 -17.59
C ILE A 11 -0.60 -9.45 -18.60
N GLU A 12 -0.79 -9.10 -19.87
CA GLU A 12 0.23 -9.23 -20.91
C GLU A 12 1.49 -8.43 -20.56
N ALA A 13 1.35 -7.19 -20.10
CA ALA A 13 2.47 -6.37 -19.65
C ALA A 13 3.18 -6.97 -18.43
N LEU A 14 2.43 -7.46 -17.43
CA LEU A 14 3.00 -8.09 -16.24
C LEU A 14 3.81 -9.35 -16.59
N ILE A 15 3.27 -10.22 -17.43
CA ILE A 15 3.96 -11.45 -17.86
C ILE A 15 5.20 -11.11 -18.68
N LYS A 16 5.12 -10.10 -19.55
CA LYS A 16 6.25 -9.65 -20.39
C LYS A 16 7.42 -9.12 -19.57
N GLU A 17 7.16 -8.31 -18.55
CA GLU A 17 8.20 -7.59 -17.80
C GLU A 17 8.69 -8.36 -16.56
N LEU A 18 7.81 -9.11 -15.89
CA LEU A 18 8.14 -9.81 -14.64
C LEU A 18 8.33 -11.33 -14.84
N GLY A 19 7.85 -11.87 -15.95
CA GLY A 19 7.70 -13.31 -16.14
C GLY A 19 6.46 -13.86 -15.42
N PRO A 20 6.04 -15.08 -15.78
CA PRO A 20 4.76 -15.64 -15.32
C PRO A 20 4.70 -15.86 -13.81
N ILE A 21 5.81 -16.26 -13.17
CA ILE A 21 5.85 -16.54 -11.73
C ILE A 21 5.67 -15.25 -10.92
N GLU A 22 6.42 -14.21 -11.24
CA GLU A 22 6.34 -12.94 -10.51
C GLU A 22 5.06 -12.16 -10.82
N ALA A 23 4.53 -12.27 -12.05
CA ALA A 23 3.22 -11.72 -12.38
C ALA A 23 2.11 -12.31 -11.49
N ILE A 24 2.10 -13.64 -11.27
CA ILE A 24 1.13 -14.30 -10.39
C ILE A 24 1.31 -13.85 -8.93
N ARG A 25 2.56 -13.74 -8.45
CA ARG A 25 2.84 -13.22 -7.10
C ARG A 25 2.33 -11.80 -6.90
N PHE A 26 2.50 -10.93 -7.90
CA PHE A 26 1.99 -9.57 -7.86
C PHE A 26 0.46 -9.53 -7.79
N ILE A 27 -0.23 -10.30 -8.63
CA ILE A 27 -1.70 -10.36 -8.67
C ILE A 27 -2.27 -10.93 -7.36
N SER A 28 -1.62 -11.96 -6.81
CA SER A 28 -2.02 -12.60 -5.55
C SER A 28 -1.61 -11.84 -4.30
N MET A 29 -0.82 -10.76 -4.43
CA MET A 29 -0.34 -10.00 -3.30
C MET A 29 -1.52 -9.45 -2.50
N PRO A 30 -1.62 -9.72 -1.19
CA PRO A 30 -2.72 -9.23 -0.39
C PRO A 30 -2.68 -7.70 -0.40
N LYS A 31 -3.75 -7.07 -0.90
CA LYS A 31 -3.89 -5.62 -0.81
C LYS A 31 -3.85 -5.25 0.67
N LYS A 32 -2.82 -4.50 1.07
CA LYS A 32 -2.76 -3.94 2.43
C LYS A 32 -4.05 -3.15 2.63
N LYS A 33 -4.91 -3.59 3.55
CA LYS A 33 -6.14 -2.87 3.85
C LYS A 33 -5.75 -1.46 4.27
N ARG A 34 -6.26 -0.45 3.55
CA ARG A 34 -6.09 0.94 3.96
C ARG A 34 -6.70 1.08 5.35
N ILE A 35 -5.86 1.40 6.34
CA ILE A 35 -6.35 1.89 7.63
C ILE A 35 -6.83 3.32 7.37
N GLU A 36 -8.04 3.63 7.85
CA GLU A 36 -8.57 4.98 7.78
C GLU A 36 -7.59 5.96 8.44
N SER A 37 -7.43 7.15 7.85
CA SER A 37 -6.37 8.09 8.20
C SER A 37 -6.36 8.47 9.68
N VAL A 38 -7.52 8.69 10.30
CA VAL A 38 -7.65 9.02 11.73
C VAL A 38 -7.30 7.80 12.59
N LYS A 39 -7.76 6.60 12.24
CA LYS A 39 -7.36 5.37 12.94
C LYS A 39 -5.85 5.16 12.94
N ARG A 40 -5.22 5.31 11.76
CA ARG A 40 -3.76 5.22 11.62
C ARG A 40 -3.04 6.28 12.46
N HIS A 41 -3.53 7.52 12.46
CA HIS A 41 -2.94 8.59 13.26
C HIS A 41 -3.04 8.30 14.76
N LYS A 42 -4.18 7.79 15.24
CA LYS A 42 -4.34 7.39 16.65
C LYS A 42 -3.41 6.25 17.06
N GLU A 43 -3.21 5.25 16.21
CA GLU A 43 -2.25 4.18 16.46
C GLU A 43 -0.82 4.71 16.54
N TRP A 44 -0.44 5.60 15.63
CA TRP A 44 0.84 6.29 15.69
C TRP A 44 1.01 7.11 16.98
N GLN A 45 0.01 7.89 17.39
CA GLN A 45 0.05 8.69 18.61
C GLN A 45 0.26 7.84 19.88
N LYS A 46 -0.28 6.61 19.92
CA LYS A 46 -0.10 5.70 21.06
C LYS A 46 1.35 5.24 21.24
N LEU A 47 2.17 5.31 20.19
CA LEU A 47 3.57 4.90 20.22
C LEU A 47 4.52 6.03 20.63
N LEU A 48 4.01 7.25 20.84
CA LEU A 48 4.83 8.41 21.18
C LEU A 48 5.03 8.55 22.68
N ASP A 49 6.25 8.92 23.06
CA ASP A 49 6.48 9.62 24.32
C ASP A 49 6.03 11.07 24.15
N LYS A 50 4.98 11.44 24.89
CA LYS A 50 4.38 12.77 24.77
C LYS A 50 5.32 13.90 25.19
N ALA A 51 6.12 13.70 26.22
CA ALA A 51 7.00 14.75 26.74
C ALA A 51 8.07 15.05 25.69
N LYS A 52 8.79 14.01 25.26
CA LYS A 52 9.80 14.12 24.22
C LYS A 52 9.24 14.70 22.91
N PHE A 53 8.07 14.24 22.48
CA PHE A 53 7.45 14.72 21.26
C PHE A 53 7.10 16.21 21.33
N PHE A 54 6.56 16.68 22.46
CA PHE A 54 6.23 18.09 22.61
C PHE A 54 7.47 18.97 22.69
N ASP A 55 8.53 18.50 23.36
CA ASP A 55 9.82 19.19 23.37
C ASP A 55 10.41 19.29 21.95
N GLU A 56 10.28 18.27 21.11
CA GLU A 56 10.80 18.30 19.73
C GLU A 56 9.98 19.19 18.78
N VAL A 57 8.66 19.27 18.96
CA VAL A 57 7.75 19.97 18.03
C VAL A 57 7.53 21.44 18.37
N PHE A 58 7.54 21.78 19.66
CA PHE A 58 7.19 23.11 20.15
C PHE A 58 8.37 23.89 20.73
N ALA A 59 9.59 23.36 20.64
CA ALA A 59 10.82 24.10 20.96
C ALA A 59 11.19 25.14 19.88
#